data_AF-A0A3M1MG96-F1
#
_entry.id   AF-A0A3M1MG96-F1
#
_cell.length_a   1.000
_cell.length_b   1.000
_cell.length_c   1.000
_cell.angle_alpha   90.00
_cell.angle_beta   90.00
_cell.angle_gamma   90.00
#
_symmetry.space_group_name_H-M   'P 1'
#
loop_
_entity.id
_entity.type
_entity.pdbx_description
1 polymer ?
#
loop_
_entity_poly.entity_id
_entity_poly.type
_entity_poly.pdbx_seq_one_letter_code
_entity_poly.pdbx_strand_id
1 'polypeptide(L)'
;MARSQTIRVNDLSGLLNRLFPFQLAEDWDNVGLQLGEGEAPVEKVLVCLDIDTTVIAEAERLGAQAIVAHHPLLFKPLKRIAPVDEVGRSVYDAIRAGIALFSLHTNLDRARGGLNDWLAERLGLEQLEVLADGGDDSLLKLVVYVPEGHQDKVSDALFASGAGHIGKYDSCSFRVEGEGSFRPGAGTNPWTGREGELERVREWRLETVVPRERLDRAVAWMVKAHPYEEVAYDILPMQNRRTDIGLGRIGRLPQPQPLEAFAARVKSALDLDHLRLSGTLVGEIGKVAVCGGSGAFLLHQAHRRGADVLITGDVKYHEAREAEQLGIVLLDAGHFGTEKIAIEGLVKALTLAARQNSWTIEFIAHAGEAEPFRVA
;
A
#
# COMPACT_ATOMS: atom_id res chain seq x y z
N MET A 1 -36.90 -5.13 2.51
CA MET A 1 -35.66 -5.70 3.07
C MET A 1 -34.60 -5.64 1.98
N ALA A 2 -33.56 -4.83 2.15
CA ALA A 2 -32.44 -4.85 1.21
C ALA A 2 -31.78 -6.23 1.26
N ARG A 3 -31.54 -6.86 0.10
CA ARG A 3 -30.79 -8.13 0.06
C ARG A 3 -29.42 -7.88 0.67
N SER A 4 -29.06 -8.64 1.70
CA SER A 4 -27.69 -8.65 2.22
C SER A 4 -26.77 -9.03 1.07
N GLN A 5 -25.86 -8.13 0.69
CA GLN A 5 -24.89 -8.40 -0.36
C GLN A 5 -23.92 -9.47 0.18
N THR A 6 -23.84 -10.61 -0.48
CA THR A 6 -22.80 -11.60 -0.19
C THR A 6 -21.46 -11.02 -0.64
N ILE A 7 -20.56 -10.79 0.31
CA ILE A 7 -19.21 -10.30 0.06
C ILE A 7 -18.35 -11.50 -0.29
N ARG A 8 -17.52 -11.38 -1.32
CA ARG A 8 -16.62 -12.44 -1.78
C ARG A 8 -15.15 -12.13 -1.47
N VAL A 9 -14.29 -13.13 -1.54
CA VAL A 9 -12.83 -12.97 -1.43
C VAL A 9 -12.31 -11.93 -2.44
N ASN A 10 -12.82 -11.90 -3.66
CA ASN A 10 -12.48 -10.89 -4.68
C ASN A 10 -12.92 -9.47 -4.28
N ASP A 11 -14.07 -9.32 -3.62
CA ASP A 11 -14.51 -8.03 -3.10
C ASP A 11 -13.55 -7.54 -2.01
N LEU A 12 -13.21 -8.41 -1.04
CA LEU A 12 -12.22 -8.12 0.01
C LEU A 12 -10.87 -7.74 -0.61
N SER A 13 -10.37 -8.50 -1.60
CA SER A 13 -9.16 -8.17 -2.34
C SER A 13 -9.21 -6.78 -2.97
N GLY A 14 -10.34 -6.43 -3.60
CA GLY A 14 -10.58 -5.10 -4.17
C GLY A 14 -10.64 -3.98 -3.12
N LEU A 15 -11.14 -4.26 -1.91
CA LEU A 15 -11.13 -3.32 -0.79
C LEU A 15 -9.70 -3.09 -0.28
N LEU A 16 -8.94 -4.16 -0.06
CA LEU A 16 -7.55 -4.13 0.37
C LEU A 16 -6.69 -3.34 -0.62
N ASN A 17 -6.77 -3.66 -1.91
CA ASN A 17 -6.05 -2.96 -2.98
C ASN A 17 -6.50 -1.50 -3.18
N ARG A 18 -7.70 -1.13 -2.72
CA ARG A 18 -8.15 0.26 -2.77
C ARG A 18 -7.50 1.10 -1.68
N LEU A 19 -7.43 0.54 -0.47
CA LEU A 19 -6.86 1.21 0.71
C LEU A 19 -5.33 1.20 0.67
N PHE A 20 -4.75 0.06 0.35
CA PHE A 20 -3.31 -0.20 0.34
C PHE A 20 -2.92 -0.85 -1.00
N PRO A 21 -2.77 -0.06 -2.08
CA PRO A 21 -2.60 -0.62 -3.42
C PRO A 21 -1.42 -1.58 -3.52
N PHE A 22 -1.64 -2.76 -4.09
CA PHE A 22 -0.65 -3.83 -4.19
C PHE A 22 0.55 -3.42 -5.05
N GLN A 23 0.35 -2.52 -6.02
CA GLN A 23 1.42 -1.96 -6.85
C GLN A 23 2.36 -1.02 -6.08
N LEU A 24 2.07 -0.69 -4.82
CA LEU A 24 3.00 0.02 -3.96
C LEU A 24 4.06 -0.89 -3.34
N ALA A 25 3.88 -2.22 -3.40
CA ALA A 25 4.85 -3.15 -2.86
C ALA A 25 6.19 -3.09 -3.61
N GLU A 26 7.26 -3.49 -2.95
CA GLU A 26 8.56 -3.69 -3.58
C GLU A 26 8.50 -4.82 -4.61
N ASP A 27 9.34 -4.75 -5.65
CA ASP A 27 9.34 -5.71 -6.77
C ASP A 27 9.60 -7.16 -6.35
N TRP A 28 10.28 -7.36 -5.22
CA TRP A 28 10.60 -8.69 -4.67
C TRP A 28 9.50 -9.25 -3.76
N ASP A 29 8.52 -8.44 -3.40
CA ASP A 29 7.52 -8.76 -2.38
C ASP A 29 6.37 -9.61 -2.96
N ASN A 30 5.58 -10.23 -2.08
CA ASN A 30 4.46 -11.09 -2.46
C ASN A 30 3.17 -10.77 -1.71
N VAL A 31 2.53 -9.66 -2.09
CA VAL A 31 1.32 -9.11 -1.45
C VAL A 31 0.03 -9.53 -2.17
N GLY A 32 -1.12 -9.29 -1.53
CA GLY A 32 -2.44 -9.61 -2.06
C GLY A 32 -2.90 -11.03 -1.68
N LEU A 33 -3.78 -11.62 -2.50
CA LEU A 33 -4.32 -12.96 -2.27
C LEU A 33 -3.23 -14.02 -2.55
N GLN A 34 -2.76 -14.71 -1.51
CA GLN A 34 -1.76 -15.77 -1.62
C GLN A 34 -2.39 -17.17 -1.79
N LEU A 35 -3.57 -17.38 -1.20
CA LEU A 35 -4.28 -18.65 -1.22
C LEU A 35 -5.78 -18.39 -1.04
N GLY A 36 -6.64 -19.10 -1.76
CA GLY A 36 -8.09 -19.02 -1.61
C GLY A 36 -8.84 -18.99 -2.93
N GLU A 37 -10.16 -19.11 -2.86
CA GLU A 37 -11.05 -19.05 -4.02
C GLU A 37 -11.73 -17.68 -4.10
N GLY A 38 -11.54 -16.96 -5.21
CA GLY A 38 -12.00 -15.57 -5.34
C GLY A 38 -13.52 -15.37 -5.20
N GLU A 39 -14.32 -16.37 -5.56
CA GLU A 39 -15.78 -16.31 -5.49
C GLU A 39 -16.36 -16.79 -4.15
N ALA A 40 -15.51 -17.32 -3.26
CA ALA A 40 -15.96 -17.80 -1.96
C ALA A 40 -16.51 -16.65 -1.10
N PRO A 41 -17.60 -16.87 -0.35
CA PRO A 41 -18.19 -15.86 0.53
C PRO A 41 -17.30 -15.58 1.74
N VAL A 42 -17.29 -14.32 2.19
CA VAL A 42 -16.53 -13.88 3.37
C VAL A 42 -17.42 -13.03 4.28
N GLU A 43 -17.59 -13.49 5.51
CA GLU A 43 -18.34 -12.79 6.56
C GLU A 43 -17.44 -12.38 7.72
N LYS A 44 -16.37 -13.14 7.96
CA LYS A 44 -15.41 -12.91 9.04
C LYS A 44 -13.99 -13.02 8.54
N VAL A 45 -13.16 -12.07 8.96
CA VAL A 45 -11.74 -11.98 8.61
C VAL A 45 -10.92 -11.87 9.89
N LEU A 46 -9.95 -12.76 10.06
CA LEU A 46 -8.95 -12.64 11.13
C LEU A 46 -7.79 -11.78 10.61
N VAL A 47 -7.29 -10.87 11.45
CA VAL A 47 -6.17 -9.97 11.13
C VAL A 47 -5.01 -10.27 12.07
N CYS A 48 -3.82 -10.49 11.52
CA CYS A 48 -2.61 -10.84 12.27
C CYS A 48 -1.37 -10.16 11.68
N LEU A 49 -0.23 -10.31 12.36
CA LEU A 49 1.08 -9.93 11.83
C LEU A 49 1.63 -11.08 10.99
N ASP A 50 1.76 -12.26 11.61
CA ASP A 50 2.30 -13.48 11.01
C ASP A 50 1.21 -14.55 10.85
N ILE A 51 1.32 -15.38 9.81
CA ILE A 51 0.45 -16.54 9.62
C ILE A 51 1.22 -17.79 10.04
N ASP A 52 0.69 -18.50 11.02
CA ASP A 52 1.15 -19.82 11.42
C ASP A 52 -0.04 -20.78 11.62
N THR A 53 0.25 -22.02 11.99
CA THR A 53 -0.78 -23.04 12.25
C THR A 53 -1.73 -22.69 13.39
N THR A 54 -1.30 -21.88 14.36
CA THR A 54 -2.13 -21.46 15.49
C THR A 54 -3.15 -20.40 15.05
N VAL A 55 -2.74 -19.49 14.16
CA VAL A 55 -3.61 -18.49 13.53
C VAL A 55 -4.63 -19.17 12.62
N ILE A 56 -4.24 -20.17 11.82
CA ILE A 56 -5.20 -20.96 11.01
C ILE A 56 -6.23 -21.64 11.91
N ALA A 57 -5.80 -22.30 12.98
CA ALA A 57 -6.70 -22.99 13.91
C ALA A 57 -7.65 -22.01 14.64
N GLU A 58 -7.18 -20.80 14.96
CA GLU A 58 -8.04 -19.76 15.51
C GLU A 58 -9.06 -19.26 14.49
N ALA A 59 -8.66 -19.01 13.25
CA ALA A 59 -9.57 -18.60 12.19
C ALA A 59 -10.68 -19.66 11.99
N GLU A 60 -10.34 -20.95 11.97
CA GLU A 60 -11.32 -22.05 11.91
C GLU A 60 -12.27 -22.01 13.12
N ARG A 61 -11.74 -21.87 14.35
CA ARG A 61 -12.55 -21.80 15.58
C ARG A 61 -13.51 -20.61 15.60
N LEU A 62 -13.09 -19.47 15.06
CA LEU A 62 -13.91 -18.24 14.97
C LEU A 62 -14.90 -18.27 13.80
N GLY A 63 -14.74 -19.23 12.89
CA GLY A 63 -15.46 -19.30 11.62
C GLY A 63 -15.09 -18.15 10.68
N ALA A 64 -13.82 -17.75 10.65
CA ALA A 64 -13.29 -16.79 9.69
C ALA A 64 -13.02 -17.48 8.34
N GLN A 65 -13.45 -16.85 7.24
CA GLN A 65 -13.22 -17.37 5.88
C GLN A 65 -11.95 -16.78 5.25
N ALA A 66 -11.36 -15.75 5.86
CA ALA A 66 -10.13 -15.16 5.39
C ALA A 66 -9.22 -14.72 6.55
N ILE A 67 -7.93 -14.69 6.28
CA ILE A 67 -6.90 -14.09 7.12
C ILE A 67 -6.21 -12.99 6.32
N VAL A 68 -6.02 -11.82 6.94
CA VAL A 68 -5.21 -10.72 6.41
C VAL A 68 -4.02 -10.53 7.35
N ALA A 69 -2.83 -10.81 6.84
CA ALA A 69 -1.58 -10.64 7.58
C ALA A 69 -0.76 -9.47 7.04
N HIS A 70 0.13 -8.92 7.87
CA HIS A 70 1.19 -8.04 7.38
C HIS A 70 2.20 -8.90 6.61
N HIS A 71 2.80 -9.89 7.27
CA HIS A 71 3.84 -10.71 6.69
C HIS A 71 3.29 -11.77 5.73
N PRO A 72 3.91 -11.93 4.54
CA PRO A 72 3.52 -12.94 3.59
C PRO A 72 3.90 -14.34 4.08
N LEU A 73 2.91 -15.23 4.23
CA LEU A 73 3.16 -16.66 4.46
C LEU A 73 3.97 -17.25 3.29
N LEU A 74 3.54 -16.94 2.06
CA LEU A 74 4.21 -17.38 0.83
C LEU A 74 5.30 -16.41 0.40
N PHE A 75 6.28 -16.13 1.25
CA PHE A 75 7.34 -15.18 0.90
C PHE A 75 8.23 -15.64 -0.26
N LYS A 76 8.40 -16.95 -0.44
CA LYS A 76 9.16 -17.54 -1.56
C LYS A 76 8.27 -18.53 -2.33
N PRO A 77 8.49 -18.70 -3.65
CA PRO A 77 7.75 -19.69 -4.44
C PRO A 77 7.86 -21.10 -3.83
N LEU A 78 6.72 -21.74 -3.60
CA LEU A 78 6.66 -23.11 -3.09
C LEU A 78 7.10 -24.10 -4.16
N LYS A 79 8.02 -25.00 -3.80
CA LYS A 79 8.42 -26.12 -4.68
C LYS A 79 7.48 -27.32 -4.59
N ARG A 80 6.70 -27.43 -3.50
CA ARG A 80 5.75 -28.52 -3.23
C ARG A 80 4.70 -28.04 -2.23
N ILE A 81 3.53 -28.66 -2.24
CA ILE A 81 2.47 -28.46 -1.24
C ILE A 81 2.36 -29.74 -0.42
N ALA A 82 3.14 -29.82 0.65
CA ALA A 82 3.13 -30.95 1.58
C ALA A 82 3.39 -30.42 3.00
N PRO A 83 2.74 -30.98 4.04
CA PRO A 83 2.89 -30.48 5.40
C PRO A 83 4.17 -31.03 6.07
N VAL A 84 5.32 -30.67 5.49
CA VAL A 84 6.66 -31.15 5.90
C VAL A 84 7.44 -30.10 6.70
N ASP A 85 7.05 -28.84 6.57
CA ASP A 85 7.53 -27.69 7.33
C ASP A 85 6.33 -26.82 7.76
N GLU A 86 6.59 -25.77 8.52
CA GLU A 86 5.55 -24.90 9.09
C GLU A 86 4.74 -24.16 8.02
N VAL A 87 5.39 -23.64 6.98
CA VAL A 87 4.72 -22.98 5.85
C VAL A 87 3.84 -23.99 5.11
N GLY A 88 4.38 -25.16 4.76
CA GLY A 88 3.65 -26.21 4.08
C GLY A 88 2.48 -26.76 4.89
N ARG A 89 2.62 -26.84 6.23
CA ARG A 89 1.52 -27.19 7.14
C ARG A 89 0.44 -26.12 7.14
N SER A 90 0.81 -24.85 7.33
CA SER A 90 -0.15 -23.72 7.36
C SER A 90 -0.94 -23.61 6.06
N VAL A 91 -0.27 -23.77 4.91
CA VAL A 91 -0.91 -23.84 3.59
C VAL A 91 -1.87 -25.02 3.50
N TYR A 92 -1.44 -26.21 3.92
CA TYR A 92 -2.26 -27.41 3.86
C TYR A 92 -3.52 -27.30 4.74
N ASP A 93 -3.38 -26.75 5.94
CA ASP A 93 -4.46 -26.56 6.89
C ASP A 93 -5.44 -25.48 6.41
N ALA A 94 -4.93 -24.35 5.87
CA ALA A 94 -5.77 -23.31 5.27
C ALA A 94 -6.59 -23.82 4.07
N ILE A 95 -5.99 -24.64 3.18
CA ILE A 95 -6.72 -25.28 2.07
C ILE A 95 -7.83 -26.17 2.60
N ARG A 96 -7.54 -27.01 3.61
CA ARG A 96 -8.52 -27.93 4.18
C ARG A 96 -9.68 -27.21 4.87
N ALA A 97 -9.40 -26.08 5.51
CA ALA A 97 -10.39 -25.26 6.17
C ALA A 97 -11.14 -24.32 5.22
N GLY A 98 -10.69 -24.18 3.96
CA GLY A 98 -11.26 -23.25 2.99
C GLY A 98 -11.03 -21.77 3.35
N ILE A 99 -9.93 -21.47 4.04
CA ILE A 99 -9.59 -20.12 4.51
C ILE A 99 -8.70 -19.43 3.48
N ALA A 100 -9.12 -18.25 3.00
CA ALA A 100 -8.30 -17.41 2.13
C ALA A 100 -7.20 -16.68 2.92
N LEU A 101 -6.01 -16.54 2.34
CA LEU A 101 -4.86 -15.87 2.95
C LEU A 101 -4.47 -14.66 2.12
N PHE A 102 -4.39 -13.50 2.77
CA PHE A 102 -3.94 -12.25 2.20
C PHE A 102 -2.70 -11.73 2.94
N SER A 103 -1.81 -11.06 2.22
CA SER A 103 -0.71 -10.28 2.79
C SER A 103 -0.77 -8.82 2.36
N LEU A 104 -0.52 -7.92 3.31
CA LEU A 104 -0.31 -6.50 3.12
C LEU A 104 1.02 -6.12 3.77
N HIS A 105 2.12 -6.26 3.04
CA HIS A 105 3.48 -6.12 3.55
C HIS A 105 4.05 -4.75 3.18
N THR A 106 5.00 -4.68 2.25
CA THR A 106 5.64 -3.39 1.89
C THR A 106 4.69 -2.37 1.27
N ASN A 107 3.58 -2.81 0.66
CA ASN A 107 2.53 -1.90 0.22
C ASN A 107 1.84 -1.18 1.39
N LEU A 108 1.67 -1.85 2.53
CA LEU A 108 1.15 -1.23 3.75
C LEU A 108 2.16 -0.27 4.37
N ASP A 109 3.45 -0.60 4.32
CA ASP A 109 4.54 0.27 4.80
C ASP A 109 4.61 1.58 4.02
N ARG A 110 4.36 1.51 2.71
CA ARG A 110 4.44 2.63 1.77
C ARG A 110 3.16 3.44 1.70
N ALA A 111 2.01 2.84 1.94
CA ALA A 111 0.73 3.49 1.78
C ALA A 111 0.50 4.65 2.76
N ARG A 112 -0.30 5.62 2.31
CA ARG A 112 -0.88 6.66 3.16
C ARG A 112 -1.89 6.03 4.11
N GLY A 113 -1.81 6.39 5.39
CA GLY A 113 -2.62 5.80 6.45
C GLY A 113 -2.28 4.33 6.70
N GLY A 114 -1.05 3.92 6.34
CA GLY A 114 -0.51 2.57 6.54
C GLY A 114 0.36 2.46 7.80
N LEU A 115 1.19 1.42 7.87
CA LEU A 115 1.92 1.05 9.09
C LEU A 115 2.72 2.22 9.68
N ASN A 116 3.54 2.88 8.85
CA ASN A 116 4.43 3.93 9.31
C ASN A 116 3.69 5.20 9.75
N ASP A 117 2.49 5.45 9.24
CA ASP A 117 1.62 6.51 9.75
C ASP A 117 1.08 6.15 11.12
N TRP A 118 0.58 4.91 11.32
CA TRP A 118 0.10 4.45 12.62
C TRP A 118 1.20 4.45 13.68
N LEU A 119 2.41 4.03 13.31
CA LEU A 119 3.57 4.05 14.19
C LEU A 119 3.92 5.48 14.60
N ALA A 120 3.98 6.42 13.64
CA ALA A 120 4.26 7.82 13.91
C ALA A 120 3.17 8.47 14.81
N GLU A 121 1.89 8.18 14.55
CA GLU A 121 0.75 8.64 15.34
C GLU A 121 0.81 8.07 16.77
N ARG A 122 1.12 6.78 16.94
CA ARG A 122 1.27 6.14 18.25
C ARG A 122 2.38 6.79 19.07
N LEU A 123 3.45 7.21 18.40
CA LEU A 123 4.54 7.94 19.01
C LEU A 123 4.23 9.42 19.22
N GLY A 124 3.04 9.90 18.79
CA GLY A 124 2.56 11.27 18.95
C GLY A 124 3.41 12.28 18.18
N LEU A 125 3.82 11.92 16.97
CA LEU A 125 4.51 12.80 16.04
C LEU A 125 3.50 13.64 15.25
N GLU A 126 3.85 14.90 15.02
CA GLU A 126 3.07 15.86 14.23
C GLU A 126 3.80 16.22 12.93
N GLN A 127 3.08 16.85 11.99
CA GLN A 127 3.63 17.34 10.73
C GLN A 127 4.34 16.23 9.95
N LEU A 128 3.66 15.09 9.81
CA LEU A 128 4.22 13.90 9.18
C LEU A 128 4.49 14.13 7.69
N GLU A 129 5.68 13.72 7.27
CA GLU A 129 6.09 13.63 5.88
C GLU A 129 6.63 12.23 5.62
N VAL A 130 6.46 11.72 4.40
CA VAL A 130 7.12 10.47 3.95
C VAL A 130 8.62 10.64 4.07
N LEU A 131 9.33 9.69 4.69
CA LEU A 131 10.79 9.79 4.86
C LEU A 131 11.53 9.56 3.54
N ALA A 132 11.21 8.43 2.88
CA ALA A 132 11.74 7.98 1.60
C ALA A 132 10.63 7.87 0.56
N ASP A 133 10.71 8.73 -0.46
CA ASP A 133 9.71 8.79 -1.53
C ASP A 133 9.73 7.52 -2.39
N GLY A 134 8.58 7.21 -3.00
CA GLY A 134 8.36 5.98 -3.75
C GLY A 134 9.11 5.83 -5.08
N GLY A 135 10.13 6.66 -5.33
CA GLY A 135 10.92 6.68 -6.56
C GLY A 135 10.35 7.59 -7.67
N ASP A 136 11.08 7.63 -8.78
CA ASP A 136 10.64 8.25 -10.03
C ASP A 136 9.53 7.37 -10.67
N ASP A 137 8.69 7.95 -11.54
CA ASP A 137 7.53 7.29 -12.20
C ASP A 137 6.32 6.94 -11.31
N SER A 138 6.25 7.47 -10.10
CA SER A 138 5.04 7.37 -9.25
C SER A 138 3.80 8.06 -9.87
N LEU A 139 4.03 8.99 -10.80
CA LEU A 139 3.01 9.65 -11.60
C LEU A 139 3.31 9.49 -13.09
N LEU A 140 2.24 9.34 -13.86
CA LEU A 140 2.26 9.25 -15.31
C LEU A 140 1.36 10.33 -15.88
N LYS A 141 1.67 10.81 -17.08
CA LYS A 141 0.71 11.57 -17.89
C LYS A 141 0.08 10.61 -18.89
N LEU A 142 -1.23 10.45 -18.81
CA LEU A 142 -2.01 9.76 -19.83
C LEU A 142 -2.53 10.80 -20.82
N VAL A 143 -2.26 10.60 -22.10
CA VAL A 143 -2.78 11.41 -23.21
C VAL A 143 -3.65 10.51 -24.09
N VAL A 144 -4.85 10.93 -24.44
CA VAL A 144 -5.77 10.19 -25.34
C VAL A 144 -6.41 11.14 -26.33
N TYR A 145 -6.64 10.67 -27.55
CA TYR A 145 -7.25 11.43 -28.63
C TYR A 145 -8.69 10.98 -28.82
N VAL A 146 -9.64 11.91 -28.67
CA VAL A 146 -11.07 11.60 -28.59
C VAL A 146 -11.84 12.42 -29.64
N PRO A 147 -12.76 11.82 -30.41
CA PRO A 147 -13.58 12.56 -31.36
C PRO A 147 -14.52 13.54 -30.66
N GLU A 148 -14.95 14.54 -31.42
CA GLU A 148 -15.94 15.51 -30.96
C GLU A 148 -17.22 14.84 -30.44
N GLY A 149 -17.75 15.35 -29.31
CA GLY A 149 -18.97 14.86 -28.67
C GLY A 149 -18.77 13.72 -27.66
N HIS A 150 -17.56 13.17 -27.53
CA HIS A 150 -17.28 12.05 -26.62
C HIS A 150 -16.30 12.40 -25.48
N GLN A 151 -15.81 13.63 -25.43
CA GLN A 151 -14.74 14.06 -24.52
C GLN A 151 -15.12 13.90 -23.05
N ASP A 152 -16.36 14.26 -22.69
CA ASP A 152 -16.82 14.21 -21.30
C ASP A 152 -17.01 12.76 -20.84
N LYS A 153 -17.60 11.90 -21.67
CA LYS A 153 -17.74 10.47 -21.37
C LYS A 153 -16.39 9.80 -21.09
N VAL A 154 -15.36 10.13 -21.89
CA VAL A 154 -14.00 9.58 -21.69
C VAL A 154 -13.34 10.19 -20.45
N SER A 155 -13.52 11.50 -20.22
CA SER A 155 -12.98 12.19 -19.05
C SER A 155 -13.58 11.64 -17.75
N ASP A 156 -14.89 11.46 -17.69
CA ASP A 156 -15.59 10.90 -16.54
C ASP A 156 -15.11 9.49 -16.22
N ALA A 157 -14.85 8.66 -17.24
CA ALA A 157 -14.30 7.33 -17.05
C ALA A 157 -12.88 7.36 -16.46
N LEU A 158 -12.03 8.27 -16.93
CA LEU A 158 -10.69 8.50 -16.37
C LEU A 158 -10.77 9.01 -14.92
N PHE A 159 -11.63 9.97 -14.63
CA PHE A 159 -11.76 10.52 -13.27
C PHE A 159 -12.32 9.49 -12.30
N ALA A 160 -13.29 8.69 -12.72
CA ALA A 160 -13.84 7.60 -11.92
C ALA A 160 -12.82 6.46 -11.67
N SER A 161 -11.74 6.37 -12.46
CA SER A 161 -10.63 5.45 -12.18
C SER A 161 -9.61 6.00 -11.16
N GLY A 162 -9.74 7.29 -10.78
CA GLY A 162 -8.80 8.00 -9.91
C GLY A 162 -7.74 8.81 -10.65
N ALA A 163 -7.82 8.93 -11.98
CA ALA A 163 -6.99 9.88 -12.72
C ALA A 163 -7.41 11.33 -12.42
N GLY A 164 -6.50 12.28 -12.61
CA GLY A 164 -6.77 13.71 -12.46
C GLY A 164 -6.90 14.17 -11.01
N HIS A 165 -6.46 13.37 -10.03
CA HIS A 165 -6.42 13.79 -8.64
C HIS A 165 -5.05 14.38 -8.29
N ILE A 166 -4.99 15.69 -8.02
CA ILE A 166 -3.74 16.41 -7.70
C ILE A 166 -3.96 17.25 -6.44
N GLY A 167 -3.28 16.89 -5.36
CA GLY A 167 -3.41 17.59 -4.08
C GLY A 167 -4.84 17.50 -3.53
N LYS A 168 -5.55 18.62 -3.48
CA LYS A 168 -6.95 18.72 -3.02
C LYS A 168 -7.97 18.87 -4.16
N TYR A 169 -7.52 18.74 -5.42
CA TYR A 169 -8.35 18.87 -6.60
C TYR A 169 -8.54 17.51 -7.24
N ASP A 170 -9.77 17.22 -7.67
CA ASP A 170 -10.10 16.08 -8.51
C ASP A 170 -10.38 16.53 -9.95
N SER A 171 -10.64 15.56 -10.83
CA SER A 171 -11.08 15.80 -12.21
C SER A 171 -10.19 16.73 -13.03
N CYS A 172 -8.89 16.78 -12.70
CA CYS A 172 -7.91 17.60 -13.40
C CYS A 172 -7.56 16.99 -14.75
N SER A 173 -7.86 17.71 -15.82
CA SER A 173 -7.39 17.40 -17.17
C SER A 173 -7.11 18.67 -17.95
N PHE A 174 -6.35 18.55 -19.02
CA PHE A 174 -6.17 19.60 -20.02
C PHE A 174 -6.61 19.07 -21.38
N ARG A 175 -7.19 19.95 -22.20
CA ARG A 175 -7.81 19.58 -23.48
C ARG A 175 -7.36 20.54 -24.57
N VAL A 176 -6.97 20.00 -25.72
CA VAL A 176 -6.61 20.79 -26.90
C VAL A 176 -7.31 20.20 -28.12
N GLU A 177 -7.94 21.05 -28.93
CA GLU A 177 -8.50 20.66 -30.21
C GLU A 177 -7.38 20.50 -31.25
N GLY A 178 -7.48 19.47 -32.08
CA GLY A 178 -6.57 19.20 -33.18
C GLY A 178 -7.21 18.41 -34.31
N GLU A 179 -6.41 18.06 -35.31
CA GLU A 179 -6.82 17.20 -36.41
C GLU A 179 -6.02 15.89 -36.35
N GLY A 180 -6.73 14.78 -36.26
CA GLY A 180 -6.19 13.44 -36.40
C GLY A 180 -6.33 12.96 -37.84
N SER A 181 -5.42 12.08 -38.28
CA SER A 181 -5.53 11.43 -39.59
C SER A 181 -5.22 9.95 -39.50
N PHE A 182 -5.99 9.14 -40.22
CA PHE A 182 -5.78 7.71 -40.29
C PHE A 182 -6.25 7.18 -41.64
N ARG A 183 -5.78 5.97 -42.01
CA ARG A 183 -6.24 5.25 -43.19
C ARG A 183 -6.69 3.86 -42.75
N PRO A 184 -7.99 3.54 -42.77
CA PRO A 184 -8.47 2.21 -42.39
C PRO A 184 -7.89 1.16 -43.35
N GLY A 185 -7.30 0.11 -42.78
CA GLY A 185 -6.75 -1.02 -43.52
C GLY A 185 -7.80 -2.09 -43.82
N ALA A 186 -7.41 -3.11 -44.60
CA ALA A 186 -8.28 -4.23 -44.93
C ALA A 186 -8.85 -4.93 -43.69
N GLY A 187 -10.18 -5.04 -43.62
CA GLY A 187 -10.87 -5.73 -42.51
C GLY A 187 -11.06 -4.89 -41.24
N THR A 188 -10.83 -3.57 -41.31
CA THR A 188 -11.14 -2.66 -40.20
C THR A 188 -12.61 -2.26 -40.19
N ASN A 189 -13.17 -2.00 -39.00
CA ASN A 189 -14.52 -1.45 -38.83
C ASN A 189 -14.43 -0.06 -38.17
N PRO A 190 -13.90 0.96 -38.89
CA PRO A 190 -13.62 2.25 -38.28
C PRO A 190 -14.93 2.93 -37.84
N TRP A 191 -14.87 3.63 -36.71
CA TRP A 191 -16.00 4.44 -36.22
C TRP A 191 -16.47 5.47 -37.27
N THR A 192 -15.53 6.04 -38.03
CA THR A 192 -15.76 6.92 -39.17
C THR A 192 -14.78 6.63 -40.30
N GLY A 193 -15.21 6.76 -41.55
CA GLY A 193 -14.34 6.68 -42.73
C GLY A 193 -14.47 5.40 -43.57
N ARG A 194 -13.69 5.30 -44.64
CA ARG A 194 -13.73 4.17 -45.59
C ARG A 194 -12.38 3.47 -45.73
N GLU A 195 -12.43 2.15 -45.94
CA GLU A 195 -11.24 1.33 -46.18
C GLU A 195 -10.41 1.87 -47.35
N GLY A 196 -9.10 2.03 -47.12
CA GLY A 196 -8.13 2.51 -48.11
C GLY A 196 -8.10 4.04 -48.32
N GLU A 197 -9.06 4.79 -47.79
CA GLU A 197 -9.13 6.26 -47.91
C GLU A 197 -8.43 6.94 -46.73
N LEU A 198 -7.70 8.03 -46.99
CA LEU A 198 -7.10 8.84 -45.91
C LEU A 198 -8.17 9.75 -45.34
N GLU A 199 -8.49 9.52 -44.07
CA GLU A 199 -9.47 10.29 -43.32
C GLU A 199 -8.76 11.35 -42.49
N ARG A 200 -9.43 12.50 -42.31
CA ARG A 200 -9.05 13.56 -41.38
C ARG A 200 -10.25 13.89 -40.52
N VAL A 201 -10.06 13.90 -39.21
CA VAL A 201 -11.13 14.09 -38.24
C VAL A 201 -10.70 15.12 -37.20
N ARG A 202 -11.66 15.94 -36.76
CA ARG A 202 -11.45 16.80 -35.59
C ARG A 202 -11.45 15.94 -34.34
N GLU A 203 -10.41 16.10 -33.54
CA GLU A 203 -10.21 15.37 -32.30
C GLU A 203 -9.77 16.29 -31.17
N TRP A 204 -9.93 15.79 -29.96
CA TRP A 204 -9.49 16.42 -28.75
C TRP A 204 -8.38 15.59 -28.13
N ARG A 205 -7.20 16.19 -28.03
CA ARG A 205 -6.12 15.66 -27.20
C ARG A 205 -6.45 15.96 -25.74
N LEU A 206 -6.91 14.94 -25.03
CA LEU A 206 -7.16 14.97 -23.60
C LEU A 206 -5.93 14.47 -22.86
N GLU A 207 -5.52 15.15 -21.80
CA GLU A 207 -4.40 14.70 -20.98
C GLU A 207 -4.69 14.86 -19.49
N THR A 208 -4.30 13.86 -18.70
CA THR A 208 -4.51 13.84 -17.26
C THR A 208 -3.35 13.14 -16.55
N VAL A 209 -3.15 13.45 -15.27
CA VAL A 209 -2.15 12.79 -14.43
C VAL A 209 -2.77 11.52 -13.84
N VAL A 210 -2.03 10.42 -13.85
CA VAL A 210 -2.48 9.12 -13.34
C VAL A 210 -1.42 8.59 -12.38
N PRO A 211 -1.77 8.24 -11.13
CA PRO A 211 -0.89 7.45 -10.27
C PRO A 211 -0.57 6.10 -10.91
N ARG A 212 0.69 5.66 -10.83
CA ARG A 212 1.15 4.41 -11.46
C ARG A 212 0.24 3.22 -11.15
N GLU A 213 -0.18 3.08 -9.89
CA GLU A 213 -1.03 1.98 -9.43
C GLU A 213 -2.48 2.02 -9.97
N ARG A 214 -2.90 3.15 -10.56
CA ARG A 214 -4.22 3.32 -11.17
C ARG A 214 -4.19 3.20 -12.69
N LEU A 215 -3.01 3.07 -13.31
CA LEU A 215 -2.84 3.12 -14.77
C LEU A 215 -3.71 2.08 -15.49
N ASP A 216 -3.58 0.80 -15.13
CA ASP A 216 -4.26 -0.28 -15.85
C ASP A 216 -5.79 -0.11 -15.79
N ARG A 217 -6.31 0.30 -14.63
CA ARG A 217 -7.72 0.61 -14.46
C ARG A 217 -8.14 1.82 -15.28
N ALA A 218 -7.34 2.88 -15.27
CA ALA A 218 -7.61 4.10 -16.05
C ALA A 218 -7.69 3.81 -17.54
N VAL A 219 -6.71 3.08 -18.07
CA VAL A 219 -6.67 2.67 -19.48
C VAL A 219 -7.86 1.78 -19.81
N ALA A 220 -8.14 0.75 -19.00
CA ALA A 220 -9.26 -0.16 -19.26
C ALA A 220 -10.62 0.57 -19.30
N TRP A 221 -10.83 1.51 -18.37
CA TRP A 221 -12.09 2.26 -18.28
C TRP A 221 -12.20 3.31 -19.40
N MET A 222 -11.11 3.99 -19.72
CA MET A 222 -11.01 4.90 -20.84
C MET A 222 -11.32 4.19 -22.16
N VAL A 223 -10.65 3.06 -22.45
CA VAL A 223 -10.87 2.27 -23.68
C VAL A 223 -12.32 1.83 -23.78
N LYS A 224 -12.90 1.31 -22.70
CA LYS A 224 -14.32 0.90 -22.67
C LYS A 224 -15.29 2.07 -22.92
N ALA A 225 -14.95 3.27 -22.46
CA ALA A 225 -15.78 4.45 -22.65
C ALA A 225 -15.63 5.08 -24.05
N HIS A 226 -14.47 4.86 -24.68
CA HIS A 226 -14.08 5.42 -25.97
C HIS A 226 -14.96 4.89 -27.12
N PRO A 227 -15.32 5.72 -28.12
CA PRO A 227 -16.11 5.28 -29.27
C PRO A 227 -15.33 4.45 -30.29
N TYR A 228 -14.00 4.61 -30.36
CA TYR A 228 -13.16 3.85 -31.29
C TYR A 228 -12.90 2.44 -30.78
N GLU A 229 -12.85 1.48 -31.70
CA GLU A 229 -12.43 0.10 -31.44
C GLU A 229 -10.97 0.04 -31.00
N GLU A 230 -10.10 0.73 -31.75
CA GLU A 230 -8.68 0.86 -31.45
C GLU A 230 -8.40 2.29 -30.97
N VAL A 231 -8.03 2.42 -29.70
CA VAL A 231 -7.85 3.73 -29.05
C VAL A 231 -6.39 4.14 -29.06
N ALA A 232 -6.08 5.27 -29.67
CA ALA A 232 -4.74 5.87 -29.60
C ALA A 232 -4.56 6.63 -28.28
N TYR A 233 -3.55 6.25 -27.51
CA TYR A 233 -3.17 6.94 -26.28
C TYR A 233 -1.66 6.81 -26.00
N ASP A 234 -1.11 7.78 -25.28
CA ASP A 234 0.29 7.84 -24.87
C ASP A 234 0.40 7.83 -23.35
N ILE A 235 1.37 7.09 -22.82
CA ILE A 235 1.73 7.09 -21.39
C ILE A 235 3.13 7.67 -21.24
N LEU A 236 3.23 8.82 -20.60
CA LEU A 236 4.50 9.54 -20.43
C LEU A 236 4.93 9.47 -18.96
N PRO A 237 6.15 8.97 -18.65
CA PRO A 237 6.68 9.04 -17.30
C PRO A 237 6.89 10.49 -16.85
N MET A 238 6.61 10.77 -15.57
CA MET A 238 6.79 12.10 -15.00
C MET A 238 7.82 12.09 -13.88
N GLN A 239 8.62 13.15 -13.83
CA GLN A 239 9.51 13.42 -12.69
C GLN A 239 8.77 14.02 -11.49
N ASN A 240 7.50 14.42 -11.66
CA ASN A 240 6.65 14.83 -10.56
C ASN A 240 6.46 13.65 -9.61
N ARG A 241 6.77 13.86 -8.33
CA ARG A 241 6.71 12.81 -7.32
C ARG A 241 5.50 12.96 -6.43
N ARG A 242 4.97 11.82 -5.99
CA ARG A 242 4.04 11.75 -4.87
C ARG A 242 4.79 11.90 -3.56
N THR A 243 4.24 12.70 -2.66
CA THR A 243 4.78 12.93 -1.32
C THR A 243 3.93 12.27 -0.24
N ASP A 244 2.85 11.60 -0.62
CA ASP A 244 1.89 10.95 0.26
C ASP A 244 2.10 9.43 0.38
N ILE A 245 3.02 8.86 -0.41
CA ILE A 245 3.41 7.44 -0.37
C ILE A 245 4.92 7.29 -0.32
N GLY A 246 5.38 6.23 0.35
CA GLY A 246 6.79 5.87 0.46
C GLY A 246 7.15 5.31 1.84
N LEU A 247 8.39 4.88 2.01
CA LEU A 247 8.85 4.18 3.20
C LEU A 247 9.18 5.14 4.33
N GLY A 248 8.79 4.75 5.54
CA GLY A 248 9.00 5.49 6.77
C GLY A 248 8.27 6.85 6.82
N ARG A 249 8.27 7.45 8.01
CA ARG A 249 7.77 8.80 8.24
C ARG A 249 8.80 9.62 8.99
N ILE A 250 8.79 10.93 8.78
CA ILE A 250 9.53 11.89 9.58
C ILE A 250 8.57 12.98 10.04
N GLY A 251 8.65 13.33 11.31
CA GLY A 251 7.77 14.31 11.92
C GLY A 251 8.45 15.03 13.08
N ARG A 252 7.68 15.83 13.81
CA ARG A 252 8.16 16.57 14.97
C ARG A 252 7.42 16.14 16.23
N LEU A 253 8.13 16.13 17.35
CA LEU A 253 7.49 16.08 18.65
C LEU A 253 6.83 17.44 18.95
N PRO A 254 5.68 17.45 19.64
CA PRO A 254 5.03 18.70 20.05
C PRO A 254 5.92 19.57 20.95
N GLN A 255 6.74 18.92 21.77
CA GLN A 255 7.78 19.54 22.59
C GLN A 255 9.06 18.71 22.50
N PRO A 256 10.21 19.33 22.20
CA PRO A 256 11.49 18.65 22.29
C PRO A 256 11.74 18.13 23.70
N GLN A 257 12.44 16.99 23.81
CA GLN A 257 12.72 16.38 25.11
C GLN A 257 14.05 15.61 25.11
N PRO A 258 14.68 15.37 26.27
CA PRO A 258 15.91 14.59 26.38
C PRO A 258 15.75 13.16 25.87
N LEU A 259 16.86 12.56 25.42
CA LEU A 259 16.88 11.24 24.80
C LEU A 259 16.31 10.15 25.71
N GLU A 260 16.64 10.17 27.00
CA GLU A 260 16.19 9.17 27.97
C GLU A 260 14.68 9.25 28.19
N ALA A 261 14.13 10.47 28.25
CA ALA A 261 12.69 10.69 28.36
C ALA A 261 11.96 10.23 27.09
N PHE A 262 12.54 10.49 25.91
CA PHE A 262 12.00 10.00 24.65
C PHE A 262 12.04 8.47 24.55
N ALA A 263 13.15 7.83 24.91
CA ALA A 263 13.24 6.37 24.92
C ALA A 263 12.21 5.74 25.86
N ALA A 264 11.98 6.32 27.05
CA ALA A 264 10.93 5.87 27.96
C ALA A 264 9.52 6.03 27.36
N ARG A 265 9.26 7.13 26.63
CA ARG A 265 8.01 7.34 25.90
C ARG A 265 7.82 6.30 24.79
N VAL A 266 8.84 6.02 23.99
CA VAL A 266 8.79 4.99 22.93
C VAL A 266 8.45 3.62 23.54
N LYS A 267 9.16 3.25 24.60
CA LYS A 267 8.95 1.99 25.33
C LYS A 267 7.50 1.87 25.83
N SER A 268 6.96 2.94 26.41
CA SER A 268 5.56 2.94 26.89
C SER A 268 4.54 2.96 25.76
N ALA A 269 4.78 3.70 24.67
CA ALA A 269 3.83 3.85 23.57
C ALA A 269 3.70 2.57 22.74
N LEU A 270 4.80 1.83 22.61
CA LEU A 270 4.87 0.56 21.88
C LEU A 270 4.73 -0.67 22.79
N ASP A 271 4.54 -0.48 24.10
CA ASP A 271 4.41 -1.55 25.08
C ASP A 271 5.55 -2.57 24.97
N LEU A 272 6.77 -2.10 25.24
CA LEU A 272 8.02 -2.86 25.10
C LEU A 272 8.72 -3.02 26.45
N ASP A 273 9.39 -4.14 26.64
CA ASP A 273 10.20 -4.38 27.85
C ASP A 273 11.54 -3.64 27.80
N HIS A 274 12.12 -3.56 26.61
CA HIS A 274 13.45 -3.01 26.37
C HIS A 274 13.55 -2.32 25.01
N LEU A 275 14.60 -1.52 24.85
CA LEU A 275 15.01 -0.88 23.60
C LEU A 275 16.53 -1.01 23.49
N ARG A 276 17.06 -1.07 22.27
CA ARG A 276 18.50 -0.89 22.05
C ARG A 276 18.73 0.46 21.41
N LEU A 277 19.80 1.12 21.82
CA LEU A 277 20.11 2.46 21.34
C LEU A 277 21.57 2.56 20.95
N SER A 278 21.84 3.24 19.84
CA SER A 278 23.17 3.59 19.37
C SER A 278 23.21 5.08 18.99
N GLY A 279 24.38 5.69 19.14
CA GLY A 279 24.51 7.14 19.06
C GLY A 279 24.39 7.82 20.41
N THR A 280 24.89 9.05 20.45
CA THR A 280 24.64 9.98 21.56
C THR A 280 24.09 11.27 20.95
N LEU A 281 23.13 11.89 21.62
CA LEU A 281 22.64 13.19 21.24
C LEU A 281 23.01 14.20 22.32
N VAL A 282 23.69 15.27 21.94
CA VAL A 282 23.89 16.45 22.79
C VAL A 282 22.72 17.40 22.51
N GLY A 283 21.71 17.40 23.37
CA GLY A 283 20.53 18.25 23.23
C GLY A 283 19.22 17.48 23.38
N GLU A 284 18.18 17.97 22.72
CA GLU A 284 16.82 17.43 22.81
C GLU A 284 16.40 16.81 21.48
N ILE A 285 15.63 15.72 21.55
CA ILE A 285 14.97 15.10 20.41
C ILE A 285 13.78 15.98 20.04
N GLY A 286 13.75 16.50 18.81
CA GLY A 286 12.64 17.28 18.28
C GLY A 286 12.09 16.73 16.96
N LYS A 287 12.96 16.24 16.07
CA LYS A 287 12.60 15.67 14.77
C LYS A 287 12.89 14.17 14.76
N VAL A 288 11.86 13.38 14.54
CA VAL A 288 11.90 11.91 14.67
C VAL A 288 11.58 11.29 13.32
N ALA A 289 12.43 10.38 12.87
CA ALA A 289 12.16 9.48 11.77
C ALA A 289 11.74 8.10 12.30
N VAL A 290 10.82 7.43 11.62
CA VAL A 290 10.33 6.09 11.96
C VAL A 290 10.24 5.24 10.71
N CYS A 291 10.58 3.96 10.82
CA CYS A 291 10.30 2.94 9.82
C CYS A 291 10.08 1.60 10.55
N GLY A 292 8.89 1.01 10.44
CA GLY A 292 8.61 -0.32 10.98
C GLY A 292 9.51 -1.40 10.38
N GLY A 293 9.68 -2.50 11.12
CA GLY A 293 10.45 -3.66 10.66
C GLY A 293 11.94 -3.33 10.48
N SER A 294 12.55 -3.84 9.41
CA SER A 294 13.99 -3.69 9.09
C SER A 294 14.32 -2.38 8.34
N GLY A 295 14.04 -1.22 8.94
CA GLY A 295 14.18 0.11 8.33
C GLY A 295 15.54 0.81 8.42
N ALA A 296 16.59 0.17 8.95
CA ALA A 296 17.89 0.80 9.18
C ALA A 296 18.58 1.33 7.90
N PHE A 297 18.24 0.81 6.72
CA PHE A 297 18.73 1.29 5.43
C PHE A 297 18.33 2.76 5.13
N LEU A 298 17.32 3.30 5.83
CA LEU A 298 16.89 4.70 5.71
C LEU A 298 17.71 5.68 6.57
N LEU A 299 18.71 5.20 7.31
CA LEU A 299 19.54 6.00 8.21
C LEU A 299 20.12 7.26 7.56
N HIS A 300 20.74 7.13 6.38
CA HIS A 300 21.29 8.28 5.67
C HIS A 300 20.22 9.28 5.23
N GLN A 301 19.01 8.81 4.89
CA GLN A 301 17.92 9.69 4.51
C GLN A 301 17.36 10.44 5.71
N ALA A 302 17.19 9.75 6.84
CA ALA A 302 16.82 10.38 8.11
C ALA A 302 17.83 11.46 8.51
N HIS A 303 19.13 11.15 8.46
CA HIS A 303 20.20 12.09 8.77
C HIS A 303 20.21 13.30 7.82
N ARG A 304 20.16 13.08 6.49
CA ARG A 304 20.12 14.19 5.51
C ARG A 304 18.92 15.11 5.69
N ARG A 305 17.80 14.57 6.18
CA ARG A 305 16.59 15.34 6.49
C ARG A 305 16.59 15.93 7.89
N GLY A 306 17.68 15.81 8.63
CA GLY A 306 17.89 16.39 9.96
C GLY A 306 17.04 15.75 11.03
N ALA A 307 16.76 14.44 10.93
CA ALA A 307 16.19 13.71 12.05
C ALA A 307 17.23 13.60 13.17
N ASP A 308 16.81 13.81 14.41
CA ASP A 308 17.64 13.62 15.60
C ASP A 308 17.75 12.12 15.95
N VAL A 309 16.72 11.36 15.58
CA VAL A 309 16.62 9.92 15.82
C VAL A 309 15.87 9.21 14.70
N LEU A 310 16.32 8.00 14.36
CA LEU A 310 15.58 7.02 13.57
C LEU A 310 15.13 5.87 14.48
N ILE A 311 13.83 5.58 14.51
CA ILE A 311 13.25 4.41 15.18
C ILE A 311 12.96 3.34 14.14
N THR A 312 13.44 2.12 14.40
CA THR A 312 13.25 0.94 13.53
C THR A 312 13.38 -0.35 14.35
N GLY A 313 13.17 -1.52 13.74
CA GLY A 313 13.60 -2.82 14.25
C GLY A 313 14.87 -3.34 13.55
N ASP A 314 15.32 -4.52 14.00
CA ASP A 314 16.39 -5.35 13.39
C ASP A 314 17.73 -4.66 13.13
N VAL A 315 18.13 -3.74 14.00
CA VAL A 315 19.39 -3.00 13.83
C VAL A 315 20.58 -3.95 14.00
N LYS A 316 21.45 -3.96 12.98
CA LYS A 316 22.71 -4.70 12.95
C LYS A 316 23.86 -3.84 13.49
N TYR A 317 24.95 -4.51 13.85
CA TYR A 317 26.13 -3.85 14.41
C TYR A 317 26.70 -2.74 13.51
N HIS A 318 26.81 -2.97 12.20
CA HIS A 318 27.39 -1.97 11.29
C HIS A 318 26.48 -0.75 11.09
N GLU A 319 25.17 -0.94 11.09
CA GLU A 319 24.19 0.15 11.01
C GLU A 319 24.23 1.03 12.27
N ALA A 320 24.36 0.40 13.45
CA ALA A 320 24.60 1.12 14.71
C ALA A 320 25.92 1.91 14.67
N ARG A 321 27.02 1.29 14.19
CA ARG A 321 28.31 1.97 14.04
C ARG A 321 28.24 3.18 13.13
N GLU A 322 27.47 3.08 12.05
CA GLU A 322 27.25 4.14 11.08
C GLU A 322 26.41 5.29 11.66
N ALA A 323 25.37 4.98 12.44
CA ALA A 323 24.57 5.99 13.12
C ALA A 323 25.43 6.87 14.05
N GLU A 324 26.34 6.24 14.81
CA GLU A 324 27.31 6.96 15.65
C GLU A 324 28.25 7.86 14.84
N GLN A 325 28.68 7.44 13.65
CA GLN A 325 29.54 8.25 12.79
C GLN A 325 28.80 9.45 12.19
N LEU A 326 27.53 9.27 11.84
CA LEU A 326 26.66 10.34 11.33
C LEU A 326 26.18 11.29 12.43
N GLY A 327 26.27 10.90 13.71
CA GLY A 327 25.79 11.69 14.83
C GLY A 327 24.26 11.74 14.94
N ILE A 328 23.57 10.74 14.40
CA ILE A 328 22.13 10.53 14.56
C ILE A 328 21.90 9.40 15.56
N VAL A 329 20.85 9.50 16.39
CA VAL A 329 20.48 8.39 17.26
C VAL A 329 19.76 7.32 16.44
N LEU A 330 20.17 6.07 16.60
CA LEU A 330 19.45 4.92 16.06
C LEU A 330 18.84 4.14 17.22
N LEU A 331 17.51 4.06 17.24
CA LEU A 331 16.73 3.41 18.28
C LEU A 331 16.07 2.17 17.69
N ASP A 332 16.49 1.01 18.20
CA ASP A 332 15.91 -0.28 17.87
C ASP A 332 14.79 -0.62 18.86
N ALA A 333 13.56 -0.61 18.36
CA ALA A 333 12.34 -0.93 19.07
C ALA A 333 11.79 -2.33 18.76
N GLY A 334 12.62 -3.18 18.15
CA GLY A 334 12.24 -4.53 17.74
C GLY A 334 11.38 -4.55 16.47
N HIS A 335 11.49 -5.62 15.69
CA HIS A 335 10.65 -5.83 14.52
C HIS A 335 9.18 -5.91 14.95
N PHE A 336 8.87 -6.86 15.82
CA PHE A 336 7.52 -7.04 16.36
C PHE A 336 6.98 -5.78 17.02
N GLY A 337 7.79 -5.12 17.86
CA GLY A 337 7.39 -3.92 18.58
C GLY A 337 6.98 -2.74 17.69
N THR A 338 7.62 -2.60 16.53
CA THR A 338 7.32 -1.54 15.57
C THR A 338 6.16 -1.87 14.62
N GLU A 339 5.81 -3.15 14.47
CA GLU A 339 4.83 -3.58 13.47
C GLU A 339 3.53 -4.15 14.04
N LYS A 340 3.49 -4.61 15.31
CA LYS A 340 2.27 -5.18 15.92
C LYS A 340 1.06 -4.23 15.88
N ILE A 341 1.30 -2.93 15.75
CA ILE A 341 0.26 -1.91 15.57
C ILE A 341 -0.52 -2.07 14.24
N ALA A 342 0.05 -2.76 13.25
CA ALA A 342 -0.61 -3.09 11.99
C ALA A 342 -1.95 -3.79 12.22
N ILE A 343 -2.05 -4.66 13.21
CA ILE A 343 -3.27 -5.42 13.49
C ILE A 343 -4.42 -4.49 13.89
N GLU A 344 -4.17 -3.62 14.87
CA GLU A 344 -5.16 -2.63 15.31
C GLU A 344 -5.50 -1.65 14.19
N GLY A 345 -4.49 -1.18 13.46
CA GLY A 345 -4.64 -0.25 12.34
C GLY A 345 -5.48 -0.82 11.20
N LEU A 346 -5.18 -2.05 10.78
CA LEU A 346 -5.91 -2.77 9.74
C LEU A 346 -7.35 -3.04 10.16
N VAL A 347 -7.60 -3.56 11.37
CA VAL A 347 -8.98 -3.78 11.85
C VAL A 347 -9.78 -2.47 11.83
N LYS A 348 -9.20 -1.36 12.28
CA LYS A 348 -9.85 -0.04 12.24
C LYS A 348 -10.12 0.42 10.80
N ALA A 349 -9.12 0.39 9.93
CA ALA A 349 -9.21 0.86 8.56
C ALA A 349 -10.23 0.04 7.75
N LEU A 350 -10.17 -1.29 7.86
CA LEU A 350 -11.07 -2.22 7.17
C LEU A 350 -12.50 -2.10 7.69
N THR A 351 -12.69 -1.99 9.00
CA THR A 351 -14.03 -1.78 9.58
C THR A 351 -14.65 -0.47 9.10
N LEU A 352 -13.87 0.62 9.07
CA LEU A 352 -14.35 1.91 8.56
C LEU A 352 -14.74 1.81 7.09
N ALA A 353 -13.89 1.19 6.26
CA ALA A 353 -14.13 1.05 4.84
C ALA A 353 -15.33 0.13 4.54
N ALA A 354 -15.50 -0.97 5.28
CA ALA A 354 -16.67 -1.84 5.18
C ALA A 354 -17.97 -1.07 5.49
N ARG A 355 -17.98 -0.26 6.54
CA ARG A 355 -19.14 0.61 6.86
C ARG A 355 -19.46 1.58 5.73
N GLN A 356 -18.46 2.19 5.13
CA GLN A 356 -18.63 3.10 3.98
C GLN A 356 -19.20 2.37 2.74
N ASN A 357 -18.87 1.09 2.55
CA ASN A 357 -19.44 0.26 1.48
C ASN A 357 -20.75 -0.44 1.88
N SER A 358 -21.29 -0.17 3.09
CA SER A 358 -22.48 -0.86 3.64
C SER A 358 -22.33 -2.39 3.69
N TRP A 359 -21.13 -2.87 3.96
CA TRP A 359 -20.81 -4.29 4.06
C TRP A 359 -21.07 -4.82 5.47
N THR A 360 -21.68 -6.01 5.53
CA THR A 360 -21.84 -6.78 6.78
C THR A 360 -20.71 -7.81 6.86
N ILE A 361 -19.53 -7.36 7.32
CA ILE A 361 -18.33 -8.18 7.49
C ILE A 361 -17.67 -7.83 8.83
N GLU A 362 -17.14 -8.82 9.53
CA GLU A 362 -16.46 -8.67 10.81
C GLU A 362 -14.94 -8.81 10.63
N PHE A 363 -14.16 -7.88 11.17
CA PHE A 363 -12.70 -7.96 11.24
C PHE A 363 -12.28 -8.17 12.68
N ILE A 364 -11.57 -9.28 12.94
CA ILE A 364 -11.19 -9.73 14.27
C ILE A 364 -9.67 -9.63 14.39
N ALA A 365 -9.17 -8.98 15.44
CA ALA A 365 -7.73 -8.95 15.73
C ALA A 365 -7.30 -10.30 16.34
N HIS A 366 -6.20 -10.88 15.83
CA HIS A 366 -5.50 -11.96 16.50
C HIS A 366 -4.87 -11.43 17.81
N ALA A 367 -5.15 -12.11 18.92
CA ALA A 367 -4.67 -11.70 20.24
C ALA A 367 -3.44 -12.49 20.73
N GLY A 368 -3.05 -13.55 20.02
CA GLY A 368 -1.99 -14.50 20.41
C GLY A 368 -0.59 -14.13 19.95
N GLU A 369 -0.41 -12.95 19.35
CA GLU A 369 0.87 -12.47 18.85
C GLU A 369 1.91 -12.35 19.95
N ALA A 370 3.13 -12.82 19.68
CA ALA A 370 4.22 -12.76 20.65
C ALA A 370 5.57 -12.50 19.96
N GLU A 371 6.36 -11.63 20.59
CA GLU A 371 7.77 -11.43 20.22
C GLU A 371 8.54 -12.76 20.36
N PRO A 372 9.29 -13.20 19.33
CA PRO A 372 10.11 -14.41 19.42
C PRO A 372 11.34 -14.21 20.32
N PHE A 373 11.77 -12.97 20.53
CA PHE A 373 12.88 -12.61 21.39
C PHE A 373 12.43 -12.33 22.82
N ARG A 374 13.22 -12.80 23.80
CA ARG A 374 13.05 -12.49 25.22
C ARG A 374 14.34 -11.93 25.78
N VAL A 375 14.23 -10.93 26.64
CA VAL A 375 15.38 -10.45 27.43
C VAL A 375 15.63 -11.46 28.54
N ALA A 376 16.83 -12.02 28.57
CA ALA A 376 17.26 -13.02 29.56
C ALA A 376 17.75 -12.37 30.85
#